data_AF-L0ATZ1-F1
#
_entry.id   AF-L0ATZ1-F1
#
_cell.length_a   1.000
_cell.length_b   1.000
_cell.length_c   1.000
_cell.angle_alpha   90.00
_cell.angle_beta   90.00
_cell.angle_gamma   90.00
#
_symmetry.space_group_name_H-M   'P 1'
#
loop_
_entity.id
_entity.type
_entity.pdbx_description
1 polymer ?
#
loop_
_entity_poly.entity_id
_entity_poly.type
_entity_poly.pdbx_seq_one_letter_code
_entity_poly.pdbx_strand_id
1 'polypeptide(L)'
;MFNNCKCDFTYAHGEVTKDNIKEIAKRLASEVNCRIQSDITYEKLGRLTFIGHSMGGLIVREALQYLEYKEKLYTFITISTPHIGYPRYMRSVLKPVALTMKSEALKCISMNDAEDKRESFIYQLSKDHEISNFEKIILIGIKEDYQAFLYSSLINATKLNSGSKISCEMEKNIMENIKNCEITRITFSYAKISHYLEKKDNRWIDAHNDIVLNRVMVRLILAVNSSIF
;
A
#
# COMPACT_ATOMS: atom_id res chain seq x y z
N MET A 1 29.70 3.69 -1.57
CA MET A 1 28.74 4.75 -2.00
C MET A 1 27.48 4.05 -2.44
N PHE A 2 26.41 4.10 -1.63
CA PHE A 2 25.10 3.62 -2.07
C PHE A 2 24.53 4.70 -2.99
N ASN A 3 24.49 4.44 -4.30
CA ASN A 3 23.75 5.27 -5.24
C ASN A 3 22.25 5.05 -4.97
N ASN A 4 21.71 5.77 -4.00
CA ASN A 4 20.27 5.83 -3.76
C ASN A 4 19.60 6.52 -4.95
N CYS A 5 19.19 5.74 -5.95
CA CYS A 5 18.28 6.23 -6.98
C CYS A 5 16.90 6.37 -6.38
N LYS A 6 16.48 7.62 -6.21
CA LYS A 6 15.15 7.99 -5.75
C LYS A 6 14.25 8.15 -6.98
N CYS A 7 13.34 7.21 -7.21
CA CYS A 7 12.24 7.40 -8.17
C CYS A 7 11.10 8.10 -7.43
N ASP A 8 11.02 9.43 -7.56
CA ASP A 8 9.93 10.22 -6.97
C ASP A 8 8.71 10.15 -7.89
N PHE A 9 7.85 9.14 -7.70
CA PHE A 9 6.56 9.07 -8.38
C PHE A 9 5.60 10.09 -7.77
N THR A 10 5.33 11.18 -8.50
CA THR A 10 4.33 12.18 -8.10
C THR A 10 3.01 11.90 -8.80
N TYR A 11 1.99 11.54 -8.01
CA TYR A 11 0.63 11.28 -8.49
C TYR A 11 -0.08 12.62 -8.76
N ALA A 12 -0.36 12.92 -10.03
CA ALA A 12 -1.25 14.02 -10.41
C ALA A 12 -2.71 13.60 -10.21
N HIS A 13 -3.46 14.39 -9.44
CA HIS A 13 -4.89 14.21 -9.15
C HIS A 13 -5.73 14.01 -10.42
N GLY A 14 -6.16 12.77 -10.67
CA GLY A 14 -7.19 12.40 -11.63
C GLY A 14 -8.08 11.30 -11.04
N GLU A 15 -9.22 11.01 -11.66
CA GLU A 15 -10.07 9.91 -11.22
C GLU A 15 -9.32 8.58 -11.41
N VAL A 16 -9.04 7.83 -10.34
CA VAL A 16 -8.42 6.49 -10.41
C VAL A 16 -9.52 5.47 -10.67
N THR A 17 -9.47 4.69 -11.75
CA THR A 17 -10.27 3.47 -12.01
C THR A 17 -9.42 2.19 -11.88
N LYS A 18 -10.02 0.97 -11.94
CA LYS A 18 -9.23 -0.29 -11.98
C LYS A 18 -8.28 -0.32 -13.17
N ASP A 19 -8.75 0.12 -14.33
CA ASP A 19 -7.94 0.20 -15.54
C ASP A 19 -6.88 1.28 -15.40
N ASN A 20 -7.18 2.38 -14.70
CA ASN A 20 -6.17 3.38 -14.36
C ASN A 20 -5.15 2.84 -13.34
N ILE A 21 -5.52 2.01 -12.36
CA ILE A 21 -4.55 1.38 -11.45
C ILE A 21 -3.59 0.50 -12.26
N LYS A 22 -4.12 -0.34 -13.16
CA LYS A 22 -3.31 -1.19 -14.03
C LYS A 22 -2.43 -0.37 -14.98
N GLU A 23 -2.97 0.71 -15.54
CA GLU A 23 -2.21 1.59 -16.42
C GLU A 23 -1.11 2.34 -15.66
N ILE A 24 -1.41 2.89 -14.49
CA ILE A 24 -0.41 3.55 -13.61
C ILE A 24 0.65 2.54 -13.20
N ALA A 25 0.27 1.30 -12.86
CA ALA A 25 1.20 0.23 -12.53
C ALA A 25 2.13 -0.12 -13.70
N LYS A 26 1.60 -0.22 -14.93
CA LYS A 26 2.41 -0.42 -16.14
C LYS A 26 3.39 0.74 -16.35
N ARG A 27 2.91 1.98 -16.25
CA ARG A 27 3.76 3.18 -16.38
C ARG A 27 4.86 3.21 -15.32
N LEU A 28 4.53 2.89 -14.06
CA LEU A 28 5.49 2.78 -12.96
C LEU A 28 6.57 1.74 -13.28
N ALA A 29 6.18 0.54 -13.69
CA ALA A 29 7.14 -0.50 -14.04
C ALA A 29 8.02 -0.09 -15.23
N SER A 30 7.45 0.50 -16.28
CA SER A 30 8.21 1.00 -17.43
C SER A 30 9.20 2.09 -17.03
N GLU A 31 8.82 3.02 -16.16
CA GLU A 31 9.72 4.07 -15.68
C GLU A 31 10.88 3.48 -14.86
N VAL A 32 10.59 2.55 -13.96
CA VAL A 32 11.62 1.85 -13.17
C VAL A 32 12.58 1.07 -14.08
N ASN A 33 12.05 0.30 -15.03
CA ASN A 33 12.87 -0.48 -15.96
C ASN A 33 13.77 0.45 -16.79
N CYS A 34 13.19 1.51 -17.36
CA CYS A 34 13.92 2.49 -18.17
C CYS A 34 15.00 3.22 -17.36
N ARG A 35 14.70 3.63 -16.11
CA ARG A 35 15.65 4.33 -15.23
C ARG A 35 16.86 3.46 -14.87
N ILE A 36 16.63 2.18 -14.58
CA ILE A 36 17.72 1.24 -14.26
C ILE A 36 18.57 0.99 -15.50
N GLN A 37 17.94 0.77 -16.66
CA GLN A 37 18.62 0.49 -17.91
C GLN A 37 19.48 1.67 -18.38
N SER A 38 18.99 2.91 -18.24
CA SER A 38 19.69 4.12 -18.69
C SER A 38 20.83 4.56 -17.79
N ASP A 39 20.65 4.52 -16.46
CA ASP A 39 21.52 5.28 -15.56
C ASP A 39 22.40 4.43 -14.62
N ILE A 40 22.01 3.18 -14.34
CA ILE A 40 22.68 2.37 -13.30
C ILE A 40 23.45 1.19 -13.91
N THR A 41 22.97 0.64 -15.03
CA THR A 41 23.32 -0.70 -15.55
C THR A 41 23.00 -1.83 -14.56
N TYR A 42 22.48 -2.94 -15.07
CA TYR A 42 21.99 -4.06 -14.24
C TYR A 42 23.03 -4.56 -13.21
N GLU A 43 24.29 -4.64 -13.60
CA GLU A 43 25.39 -5.15 -12.77
C GLU A 43 25.67 -4.28 -11.53
N LYS A 44 25.41 -2.98 -11.61
CA LYS A 44 25.62 -2.06 -10.48
C LYS A 44 24.36 -1.86 -9.65
N LEU A 45 23.23 -2.42 -10.06
CA LEU A 45 22.01 -2.36 -9.28
C LEU A 45 22.14 -3.28 -8.06
N GLY A 46 22.21 -2.65 -6.88
CA GLY A 46 22.26 -3.33 -5.59
C GLY A 46 20.91 -3.93 -5.21
N ARG A 47 20.06 -3.12 -4.59
CA ARG A 47 18.76 -3.52 -4.04
C ARG A 47 17.68 -2.50 -4.41
N LEU A 48 16.50 -2.98 -4.78
CA LEU A 48 15.31 -2.18 -5.06
C LEU A 48 14.39 -2.19 -3.85
N THR A 49 14.05 -1.01 -3.37
CA THR A 49 13.08 -0.82 -2.28
C THR A 49 11.92 0.00 -2.78
N PHE A 50 10.70 -0.48 -2.52
CA PHE A 50 9.48 0.24 -2.83
C PHE A 50 8.81 0.72 -1.55
N ILE A 51 8.28 1.95 -1.60
CA ILE A 51 7.47 2.52 -0.53
C ILE A 51 6.12 2.90 -1.13
N GLY A 52 5.05 2.26 -0.66
CA GLY A 52 3.70 2.51 -1.10
C GLY A 52 2.83 3.08 0.02
N HIS A 53 2.34 4.31 -0.15
CA HIS A 53 1.31 4.87 0.72
C HIS A 53 -0.07 4.69 0.11
N SER A 54 -1.03 4.26 0.92
CA SER A 54 -2.43 4.11 0.52
C SER A 54 -2.58 3.30 -0.78
N MET A 55 -3.21 3.87 -1.81
CA MET A 55 -3.35 3.21 -3.11
C MET A 55 -1.99 2.90 -3.77
N GLY A 56 -0.96 3.67 -3.48
CA GLY A 56 0.40 3.47 -3.99
C GLY A 56 0.94 2.07 -3.69
N GLY A 57 0.60 1.49 -2.53
CA GLY A 57 0.99 0.10 -2.23
C GLY A 57 0.29 -0.93 -3.11
N LEU A 58 -0.96 -0.69 -3.52
CA LEU A 58 -1.65 -1.58 -4.47
C LEU A 58 -1.11 -1.41 -5.89
N ILE A 59 -0.79 -0.18 -6.28
CA ILE A 59 -0.16 0.13 -7.57
C ILE A 59 1.21 -0.54 -7.68
N VAL A 60 2.05 -0.47 -6.63
CA VAL A 60 3.35 -1.15 -6.62
C VAL A 60 3.18 -2.65 -6.80
N ARG A 61 2.27 -3.30 -6.06
CA ARG A 61 1.99 -4.73 -6.21
C ARG A 61 1.58 -5.09 -7.63
N GLU A 62 0.64 -4.33 -8.20
CA GLU A 62 0.23 -4.52 -9.59
C GLU A 62 1.38 -4.27 -10.58
N ALA A 63 2.32 -3.37 -10.27
CA ALA A 63 3.46 -3.08 -11.13
C ALA A 63 4.48 -4.23 -11.18
N LEU A 64 4.56 -5.06 -10.13
CA LEU A 64 5.54 -6.14 -10.04
C LEU A 64 5.45 -7.10 -11.22
N GLN A 65 4.25 -7.40 -11.71
CA GLN A 65 4.06 -8.28 -12.86
C GLN A 65 4.74 -7.78 -14.15
N TYR A 66 5.06 -6.49 -14.23
CA TYR A 66 5.69 -5.84 -15.39
C TYR A 66 7.16 -5.44 -15.14
N LEU A 67 7.68 -5.66 -13.91
CA LEU A 67 9.08 -5.35 -13.59
C LEU A 67 10.02 -6.42 -14.14
N GLU A 68 11.12 -5.98 -14.72
CA GLU A 68 12.16 -6.86 -15.28
C GLU A 68 13.17 -7.32 -14.22
N TYR A 69 13.39 -6.51 -13.17
CA TYR A 69 14.46 -6.70 -12.19
C TYR A 69 13.95 -7.25 -10.84
N LYS A 70 13.11 -8.29 -10.89
CA LYS A 70 12.42 -8.85 -9.71
C LYS A 70 13.39 -9.45 -8.70
N GLU A 71 14.49 -10.03 -9.16
CA GLU A 71 15.59 -10.57 -8.36
C GLU A 71 16.37 -9.52 -7.57
N LYS A 72 16.16 -8.23 -7.85
CA LYS A 72 16.74 -7.12 -7.09
C LYS A 72 15.79 -6.57 -6.03
N LEU A 73 14.53 -7.04 -5.97
CA LEU A 73 13.55 -6.58 -5.00
C LEU A 73 13.96 -6.98 -3.58
N TYR A 74 14.15 -5.99 -2.71
CA TYR A 74 14.68 -6.20 -1.36
C TYR A 74 13.63 -5.89 -0.30
N THR A 75 13.18 -4.64 -0.21
CA THR A 75 12.22 -4.23 0.83
C THR A 75 10.98 -3.61 0.21
N PHE A 76 9.81 -4.03 0.67
CA PHE A 76 8.54 -3.38 0.36
C PHE A 76 7.92 -2.81 1.62
N ILE A 77 7.80 -1.49 1.70
CA ILE A 77 7.20 -0.78 2.83
C ILE A 77 5.83 -0.27 2.39
N THR A 78 4.79 -0.60 3.14
CA THR A 78 3.46 -0.05 2.90
C THR A 78 2.94 0.72 4.10
N ILE A 79 2.27 1.85 3.82
CA ILE A 79 1.74 2.75 4.84
C ILE A 79 0.26 2.97 4.54
N SER A 80 -0.62 2.51 5.43
CA SER A 80 -2.08 2.63 5.29
C SER A 80 -2.64 2.09 3.97
N THR A 81 -2.00 1.06 3.39
CA THR A 81 -2.40 0.44 2.13
C THR A 81 -3.52 -0.58 2.34
N PRO A 82 -4.69 -0.48 1.69
CA PRO A 82 -5.80 -1.42 1.91
C PRO A 82 -5.59 -2.78 1.19
N HIS A 83 -4.63 -3.59 1.65
CA HIS A 83 -4.19 -4.84 1.00
C HIS A 83 -5.28 -5.91 0.83
N ILE A 84 -6.26 -5.94 1.75
CA ILE A 84 -7.39 -6.89 1.74
C ILE A 84 -8.73 -6.17 1.62
N GLY A 85 -8.73 -4.95 1.05
CA GLY A 85 -9.92 -4.16 0.76
C GLY A 85 -10.78 -3.81 1.98
N TYR A 86 -12.04 -3.46 1.71
CA TYR A 86 -13.00 -2.95 2.70
C TYR A 86 -14.48 -3.34 2.42
N PRO A 87 -14.82 -4.64 2.36
CA PRO A 87 -16.07 -5.11 1.76
C PRO A 87 -17.37 -4.81 2.53
N ARG A 88 -17.33 -4.29 3.77
CA ARG A 88 -18.53 -4.20 4.64
C ARG A 88 -18.88 -2.82 5.20
N TYR A 89 -18.01 -1.83 5.12
CA TYR A 89 -18.19 -0.58 5.90
C TYR A 89 -18.88 0.55 5.14
N MET A 90 -19.23 0.34 3.87
CA MET A 90 -19.90 1.36 3.04
C MET A 90 -21.39 1.56 3.39
N ARG A 91 -21.99 0.77 4.28
CA ARG A 91 -23.46 0.81 4.50
C ARG A 91 -23.97 1.63 5.70
N SER A 92 -23.16 2.01 6.70
CA SER A 92 -23.74 2.69 7.88
C SER A 92 -22.99 3.89 8.47
N VAL A 93 -21.72 4.18 8.15
CA VAL A 93 -20.98 5.23 8.89
C VAL A 93 -20.54 6.44 8.07
N LEU A 94 -20.59 6.45 6.73
CA LEU A 94 -19.98 7.57 6.00
C LEU A 94 -20.72 8.00 4.73
N LYS A 95 -21.79 8.78 4.87
CA LYS A 95 -22.24 9.68 3.77
C LYS A 95 -21.16 10.71 3.36
N PRO A 96 -20.35 11.31 4.26
CA PRO A 96 -19.38 12.34 3.85
C PRO A 96 -18.16 11.80 3.09
N VAL A 97 -17.57 10.65 3.47
CA VAL A 97 -16.40 10.06 2.76
C VAL A 97 -16.80 9.47 1.42
N ALA A 98 -17.98 8.86 1.33
CA ALA A 98 -18.54 8.42 0.05
C ALA A 98 -18.81 9.62 -0.89
N LEU A 99 -19.09 10.82 -0.36
CA LEU A 99 -19.29 12.02 -1.15
C LEU A 99 -17.98 12.68 -1.64
N THR A 100 -16.85 12.52 -0.94
CA THR A 100 -15.55 13.10 -1.34
C THR A 100 -14.66 12.14 -2.12
N MET A 101 -14.86 10.83 -1.99
CA MET A 101 -14.11 9.82 -2.72
C MET A 101 -14.94 9.20 -3.85
N LYS A 102 -15.58 10.02 -4.68
CA LYS A 102 -16.32 9.58 -5.90
C LYS A 102 -15.44 8.93 -6.98
N SER A 103 -14.19 8.58 -6.68
CA SER A 103 -13.29 7.92 -7.62
C SER A 103 -13.58 6.43 -7.71
N GLU A 104 -13.56 5.86 -8.90
CA GLU A 104 -13.62 4.42 -9.18
C GLU A 104 -12.62 3.57 -8.33
N ALA A 105 -11.54 4.15 -7.80
CA ALA A 105 -10.62 3.55 -6.84
C ALA A 105 -11.33 3.10 -5.56
N LEU A 106 -12.35 3.84 -5.12
CA LEU A 106 -13.18 3.40 -4.02
C LEU A 106 -13.92 2.12 -4.34
N LYS A 107 -14.38 1.95 -5.60
CA LYS A 107 -15.04 0.71 -6.02
C LYS A 107 -14.06 -0.45 -5.97
N CYS A 108 -12.82 -0.27 -6.41
CA CYS A 108 -11.78 -1.30 -6.30
C CYS A 108 -11.51 -1.68 -4.84
N ILE A 109 -11.29 -0.71 -3.95
CA ILE A 109 -10.99 -1.03 -2.54
C ILE A 109 -12.20 -1.56 -1.77
N SER A 110 -13.41 -1.21 -2.19
CA SER A 110 -14.66 -1.75 -1.61
C SER A 110 -15.13 -3.04 -2.30
N MET A 111 -14.40 -3.55 -3.28
CA MET A 111 -14.69 -4.77 -4.05
C MET A 111 -16.03 -4.69 -4.82
N ASN A 112 -16.37 -3.50 -5.30
CA ASN A 112 -17.59 -3.20 -6.06
C ASN A 112 -17.29 -2.90 -7.55
N ASP A 113 -16.09 -3.26 -8.02
CA ASP A 113 -15.65 -3.13 -9.41
C ASP A 113 -15.93 -4.39 -10.27
N ALA A 114 -16.61 -5.37 -9.68
CA ALA A 114 -17.11 -6.61 -10.27
C ALA A 114 -18.40 -7.06 -9.55
N GLU A 115 -19.23 -7.88 -10.22
CA GLU A 115 -20.43 -8.47 -9.61
C GLU A 115 -20.09 -9.54 -8.56
N ASP A 116 -19.18 -10.46 -8.89
CA ASP A 116 -18.57 -11.35 -7.91
C ASP A 116 -17.37 -10.66 -7.25
N LYS A 117 -17.39 -10.59 -5.91
CA LYS A 117 -16.28 -10.09 -5.11
C LYS A 117 -14.97 -10.84 -5.35
N ARG A 118 -15.02 -12.12 -5.74
CA ARG A 118 -13.82 -12.88 -6.12
C ARG A 118 -13.26 -12.49 -7.48
N GLU A 119 -14.00 -11.73 -8.28
CA GLU A 119 -13.53 -11.17 -9.55
C GLU A 119 -13.05 -9.72 -9.39
N SER A 120 -13.28 -9.10 -8.23
CA SER A 120 -12.79 -7.75 -7.93
C SER A 120 -11.27 -7.65 -8.04
N PHE A 121 -10.79 -6.46 -8.42
CA PHE A 121 -9.37 -6.17 -8.57
C PHE A 121 -8.54 -6.58 -7.34
N ILE A 122 -8.95 -6.17 -6.14
CA ILE A 122 -8.20 -6.49 -4.92
C ILE A 122 -8.17 -7.98 -4.63
N TYR A 123 -9.26 -8.70 -4.89
CA TYR A 123 -9.26 -10.14 -4.67
C TYR A 123 -8.29 -10.83 -5.63
N GLN A 124 -8.29 -10.44 -6.91
CA GLN A 124 -7.34 -10.99 -7.88
C GLN A 124 -5.90 -10.63 -7.50
N LEU A 125 -5.65 -9.38 -7.12
CA LEU A 125 -4.34 -8.94 -6.64
C LEU A 125 -3.90 -9.67 -5.35
N SER A 126 -4.83 -10.14 -4.51
CA SER A 126 -4.48 -10.93 -3.32
C SER A 126 -3.79 -12.26 -3.65
N LYS A 127 -4.02 -12.79 -4.86
CA LYS A 127 -3.42 -14.02 -5.36
C LYS A 127 -2.07 -13.80 -6.03
N ASP A 128 -1.69 -12.54 -6.28
CA ASP A 128 -0.44 -12.20 -6.94
C ASP A 128 0.77 -12.77 -6.17
N HIS A 129 1.55 -13.59 -6.87
CA HIS A 129 2.74 -14.25 -6.33
C HIS A 129 3.96 -13.33 -6.38
N GLU A 130 3.95 -12.26 -7.20
CA GLU A 130 5.14 -11.44 -7.44
C GLU A 130 5.60 -10.66 -6.19
N ILE A 131 4.71 -10.46 -5.22
CA ILE A 131 5.06 -9.90 -3.90
C ILE A 131 6.07 -10.77 -3.15
N SER A 132 6.19 -12.06 -3.46
CA SER A 132 7.15 -12.98 -2.83
C SER A 132 8.60 -12.71 -3.26
N ASN A 133 8.82 -11.90 -4.30
CA ASN A 133 10.17 -11.55 -4.75
C ASN A 133 10.90 -10.60 -3.77
N PHE A 134 10.18 -9.95 -2.85
CA PHE A 134 10.80 -9.14 -1.81
C PHE A 134 11.38 -10.01 -0.69
N GLU A 135 12.60 -9.70 -0.24
CA GLU A 135 13.17 -10.32 0.96
C GLU A 135 12.45 -9.86 2.25
N LYS A 136 12.08 -8.57 2.32
CA LYS A 136 11.47 -7.93 3.49
C LYS A 136 10.18 -7.21 3.15
N ILE A 137 9.16 -7.37 3.98
CA ILE A 137 7.88 -6.67 3.86
C ILE A 137 7.54 -5.99 5.18
N ILE A 138 7.34 -4.68 5.12
CA ILE A 138 7.04 -3.85 6.29
C ILE A 138 5.66 -3.23 6.10
N LEU A 139 4.71 -3.70 6.89
CA LEU A 139 3.31 -3.27 6.86
C LEU A 139 3.09 -2.27 7.99
N ILE A 140 2.79 -1.03 7.64
CA ILE A 140 2.54 0.03 8.61
C ILE A 140 1.07 0.44 8.52
N GLY A 141 0.35 0.28 9.63
CA GLY A 141 -1.03 0.73 9.77
C GLY A 141 -1.16 1.83 10.83
N ILE A 142 -1.98 2.84 10.57
CA ILE A 142 -2.22 3.95 11.49
C ILE A 142 -3.42 3.63 12.39
N LYS A 143 -3.28 3.80 13.70
CA LYS A 143 -4.32 3.51 14.68
C LYS A 143 -5.51 4.46 14.59
N GLU A 144 -5.24 5.72 14.28
CA GLU A 144 -6.23 6.78 14.09
C GLU A 144 -6.78 6.83 12.64
N ASP A 145 -6.41 5.88 11.78
CA ASP A 145 -7.23 5.59 10.61
C ASP A 145 -8.50 4.86 11.04
N TYR A 146 -9.43 4.66 10.10
CA TYR A 146 -10.52 3.75 10.34
C TYR A 146 -9.99 2.36 10.70
N GLN A 147 -10.61 1.71 11.68
CA GLN A 147 -10.15 0.43 12.19
C GLN A 147 -9.96 -0.64 11.11
N ALA A 148 -10.83 -0.66 10.10
CA ALA A 148 -10.69 -1.62 9.03
C ALA A 148 -9.61 -1.21 7.99
N PHE A 149 -9.18 0.06 7.94
CA PHE A 149 -8.00 0.50 7.18
C PHE A 149 -6.74 0.04 7.89
N LEU A 150 -6.68 0.19 9.21
CA LEU A 150 -5.60 -0.35 10.04
C LEU A 150 -5.41 -1.86 9.78
N TYR A 151 -6.47 -2.66 9.92
CA TYR A 151 -6.35 -4.11 9.76
C TYR A 151 -6.16 -4.55 8.31
N SER A 152 -6.70 -3.81 7.35
CA SER A 152 -6.41 -4.05 5.94
C SER A 152 -4.95 -3.78 5.61
N SER A 153 -4.37 -2.72 6.18
CA SER A 153 -2.96 -2.34 6.04
C SER A 153 -2.00 -3.35 6.65
N LEU A 154 -2.41 -3.96 7.76
CA LEU A 154 -1.62 -4.97 8.43
C LEU A 154 -1.86 -6.39 7.91
N ILE A 155 -2.72 -6.58 6.89
CA ILE A 155 -3.11 -7.90 6.37
C ILE A 155 -3.51 -8.80 7.55
N ASN A 156 -4.54 -8.36 8.30
CA ASN A 156 -5.02 -9.02 9.50
C ASN A 156 -6.55 -9.01 9.53
N ALA A 157 -7.17 -9.81 8.67
CA ALA A 157 -8.61 -9.84 8.52
C ALA A 157 -9.32 -10.39 9.76
N THR A 158 -8.65 -11.27 10.52
CA THR A 158 -9.21 -11.86 11.75
C THR A 158 -9.55 -10.84 12.83
N LYS A 159 -8.85 -9.70 12.87
CA LYS A 159 -9.11 -8.60 13.82
C LYS A 159 -10.19 -7.63 13.36
N LEU A 160 -10.69 -7.76 12.13
CA LEU A 160 -11.89 -7.06 11.72
C LEU A 160 -13.08 -7.68 12.49
N ASN A 161 -13.73 -6.89 13.36
CA ASN A 161 -14.98 -7.29 14.04
C ASN A 161 -16.06 -7.79 13.05
N SER A 162 -15.91 -7.42 11.77
CA SER A 162 -16.65 -7.90 10.62
C SER A 162 -15.69 -8.47 9.55
N GLY A 163 -14.80 -9.39 9.89
CA GLY A 163 -13.93 -10.10 8.93
C GLY A 163 -14.78 -10.89 7.94
N SER A 164 -14.98 -10.37 6.72
CA SER A 164 -15.77 -11.09 5.72
C SER A 164 -15.01 -12.35 5.34
N LYS A 165 -15.71 -13.47 5.06
CA LYS A 165 -15.06 -14.71 4.61
C LYS A 165 -14.04 -14.44 3.50
N ILE A 166 -14.39 -13.51 2.60
CA ILE A 166 -13.56 -13.05 1.48
C ILE A 166 -12.30 -12.30 1.94
N SER A 167 -12.38 -11.47 2.99
CA SER A 167 -11.20 -10.80 3.57
C SER A 167 -10.22 -11.80 4.17
N CYS A 168 -10.72 -12.85 4.83
CA CYS A 168 -9.86 -13.93 5.34
C CYS A 168 -9.26 -14.78 4.21
N GLU A 169 -10.01 -15.01 3.12
CA GLU A 169 -9.48 -15.64 1.91
C GLU A 169 -8.34 -14.82 1.30
N MET A 170 -8.49 -13.50 1.18
CA MET A 170 -7.44 -12.61 0.67
C MET A 170 -6.23 -12.53 1.60
N GLU A 171 -6.44 -12.46 2.93
CA GLU A 171 -5.34 -12.56 3.91
C GLU A 171 -4.57 -13.85 3.71
N LYS A 172 -5.26 -14.99 3.60
CA LYS A 172 -4.64 -16.29 3.36
C LYS A 172 -3.82 -16.30 2.06
N ASN A 173 -4.40 -15.85 0.95
CA ASN A 173 -3.70 -15.82 -0.35
C ASN A 173 -2.39 -15.03 -0.26
N ILE A 174 -2.44 -13.84 0.34
CA ILE A 174 -1.24 -13.00 0.45
C ILE A 174 -0.22 -13.64 1.38
N MET A 175 -0.65 -14.10 2.56
CA MET A 175 0.23 -14.71 3.56
C MET A 175 0.93 -15.97 3.05
N GLU A 176 0.26 -16.77 2.21
CA GLU A 176 0.88 -17.93 1.57
C GLU A 176 1.97 -17.53 0.58
N ASN A 177 1.79 -16.42 -0.15
CA ASN A 177 2.77 -15.90 -1.09
C ASN A 177 3.99 -15.28 -0.38
N ILE A 178 3.80 -14.64 0.77
CA ILE A 178 4.89 -13.95 1.49
C ILE A 178 5.47 -14.76 2.65
N LYS A 179 5.16 -16.06 2.76
CA LYS A 179 5.57 -16.92 3.88
C LYS A 179 7.09 -17.03 4.09
N ASN A 180 7.87 -16.82 3.03
CA ASN A 180 9.33 -16.87 3.06
C ASN A 180 9.98 -15.49 3.21
N CYS A 181 9.18 -14.42 3.23
CA CYS A 181 9.67 -13.06 3.42
C CYS A 181 9.81 -12.75 4.92
N GLU A 182 10.72 -11.86 5.28
CA GLU A 182 10.74 -11.26 6.62
C GLU A 182 9.60 -10.24 6.72
N ILE A 183 8.57 -10.53 7.53
CA ILE A 183 7.39 -9.67 7.67
C ILE A 183 7.42 -8.92 8.99
N THR A 184 7.45 -7.59 8.91
CA THR A 184 7.30 -6.70 10.07
C THR A 184 5.96 -5.97 9.99
N ARG A 185 5.18 -6.01 11.08
CA ARG A 185 3.91 -5.29 11.21
C ARG A 185 4.02 -4.20 12.26
N ILE A 186 3.76 -2.96 11.89
CA ILE A 186 3.90 -1.79 12.75
C ILE A 186 2.57 -1.07 12.85
N THR A 187 2.06 -0.93 14.08
CA THR A 187 0.94 -0.03 14.35
C THR A 187 1.50 1.32 14.78
N PHE A 188 1.30 2.32 13.95
CA PHE A 188 1.64 3.70 14.24
C PHE A 188 0.47 4.40 14.94
N SER A 189 0.75 5.33 15.85
CA SER A 189 -0.29 6.13 16.52
C SER A 189 0.18 7.58 16.60
N TYR A 190 -0.65 8.49 16.11
CA TYR A 190 -0.41 9.94 16.16
C TYR A 190 -0.30 10.48 17.58
N ALA A 191 -0.93 9.83 18.56
CA ALA A 191 -0.75 10.18 19.97
C ALA A 191 0.75 10.19 20.38
N LYS A 192 1.57 9.31 19.81
CA LYS A 192 3.02 9.21 20.08
C LYS A 192 3.84 10.37 19.52
N ILE A 193 3.31 11.12 18.55
CA ILE A 193 3.97 12.29 17.95
C ILE A 193 3.10 13.54 18.03
N SER A 194 2.08 13.54 18.89
CA SER A 194 1.10 14.61 19.04
C SER A 194 1.73 15.97 19.35
N HIS A 195 2.90 15.99 20.01
CA HIS A 195 3.70 17.19 20.23
C HIS A 195 4.28 17.83 18.96
N TYR A 196 4.25 17.13 17.82
CA TYR A 196 4.83 17.56 16.55
C TYR A 196 3.79 17.86 15.46
N LEU A 197 2.50 17.69 15.77
CA LEU A 197 1.39 17.91 14.84
C LEU A 197 0.54 19.09 15.30
N GLU A 198 0.20 19.97 14.37
CA GLU A 198 -0.82 20.99 14.62
C GLU A 198 -2.18 20.29 14.79
N LYS A 199 -2.88 20.57 15.88
CA LYS A 199 -4.26 20.11 16.08
C LYS A 199 -5.13 20.75 14.99
N LYS A 200 -5.50 19.98 13.97
CA LYS A 200 -6.61 20.34 13.08
C LYS A 200 -7.91 19.75 13.62
N ASP A 201 -8.94 20.59 13.67
CA ASP A 201 -10.28 20.20 14.08
C ASP A 201 -10.85 19.15 13.12
N ASN A 202 -11.18 17.98 13.68
CA ASN A 202 -11.95 16.88 13.11
C ASN A 202 -11.57 16.39 11.70
N ARG A 203 -10.95 15.19 11.61
CA ARG A 203 -11.41 14.01 10.82
C ARG A 203 -10.34 12.90 10.75
N TRP A 204 -10.76 11.64 10.94
CA TRP A 204 -10.01 10.39 10.68
C TRP A 204 -9.50 10.27 9.23
N ILE A 205 -10.00 11.11 8.32
CA ILE A 205 -9.60 11.20 6.91
C ILE A 205 -8.32 12.04 6.77
N ASP A 206 -8.15 13.05 7.62
CA ASP A 206 -6.97 13.91 7.59
C ASP A 206 -5.76 13.13 8.12
N ALA A 207 -5.93 12.28 9.13
CA ALA A 207 -4.90 11.34 9.61
C ALA A 207 -4.26 10.47 8.50
N HIS A 208 -5.08 9.98 7.56
CA HIS A 208 -4.61 9.16 6.44
C HIS A 208 -3.78 9.96 5.42
N ASN A 209 -4.11 11.24 5.20
CA ASN A 209 -3.42 12.13 4.26
C ASN A 209 -2.24 12.88 4.91
N ASP A 210 -2.32 13.17 6.21
CA ASP A 210 -1.33 13.91 6.99
C ASP A 210 -0.01 13.14 7.11
N ILE A 211 -0.01 11.81 6.95
CA ILE A 211 1.22 11.02 6.97
C ILE A 211 2.15 11.34 5.79
N VAL A 212 1.59 11.82 4.67
CA VAL A 212 2.32 12.20 3.45
C VAL A 212 2.99 13.56 3.62
N LEU A 213 2.62 14.35 4.63
CA LEU A 213 3.37 15.55 4.98
C LEU A 213 4.80 15.11 5.34
N ASN A 214 5.78 15.65 4.60
CA ASN A 214 7.19 15.27 4.61
C ASN A 214 7.79 15.02 6.01
N ARG A 215 7.26 15.64 7.06
CA ARG A 215 7.75 15.49 8.44
C ARG A 215 7.36 14.16 9.10
N VAL A 216 6.19 13.59 8.80
CA VAL A 216 5.72 12.35 9.44
C VAL A 216 6.36 11.13 8.78
N MET A 217 6.35 11.05 7.44
CA MET A 217 6.97 9.96 6.70
C MET A 217 8.47 9.83 6.97
N VAL A 218 9.21 10.94 6.98
CA VAL A 218 10.66 10.91 7.32
C VAL A 218 10.88 10.38 8.73
N ARG A 219 10.05 10.76 9.70
CA ARG A 219 10.19 10.30 11.09
C ARG A 219 9.74 8.86 11.29
N LEU A 220 8.75 8.41 10.53
CA LEU A 220 8.36 7.00 10.46
C LEU A 220 9.52 6.16 9.94
N ILE A 221 10.15 6.58 8.83
CA ILE A 221 11.33 5.92 8.26
C ILE A 221 12.48 5.91 9.29
N LEU A 222 12.73 7.03 9.99
CA LEU A 222 13.75 7.12 11.05
C LEU A 222 13.44 6.24 12.27
N ALA A 223 12.16 6.08 12.65
CA ALA A 223 11.75 5.26 13.79
C ALA A 223 11.84 3.75 13.49
N VAL A 224 11.69 3.37 12.23
CA VAL A 224 11.81 1.98 11.79
C VAL A 224 13.26 1.65 11.32
N ASN A 225 14.13 2.67 11.28
CA ASN A 225 15.48 2.65 10.71
C ASN A 225 16.47 1.68 11.38
N SER A 226 16.21 1.19 12.59
CA SER A 226 17.07 0.15 13.20
C SER A 226 16.96 -1.23 12.52
N SER A 227 16.03 -1.40 11.57
CA SER A 227 15.69 -2.71 10.99
C SER A 227 15.52 -2.72 9.45
N ILE A 228 15.56 -1.55 8.79
CA ILE A 228 15.09 -1.38 7.39
C ILE A 228 16.19 -1.50 6.32
N PHE A 229 17.35 -0.86 6.51
CA PHE A 229 18.38 -0.73 5.46
C PHE A 229 19.47 -1.80 5.57
#